data_AF-A0A7X9P6U0-F1
#
_entry.id   AF-A0A7X9P6U0-F1
#
_cell.length_a   1.000
_cell.length_b   1.000
_cell.length_c   1.000
_cell.angle_alpha   90.00
_cell.angle_beta   90.00
_cell.angle_gamma   90.00
#
_symmetry.space_group_name_H-M   'P 1'
#
loop_
_entity.id
_entity.type
_entity.pdbx_description
1 polymer ?
#
loop_
_entity_poly.entity_id
_entity_poly.type
_entity_poly.pdbx_seq_one_letter_code
_entity_poly.pdbx_strand_id
1 'polypeptide(L)'
;MRNATFLVIVALVTATAGCDDDTSTAGCIDLCREAQAGSCTAITGDCSAFCHALDGVQGPSGCADEREAYQGCLNRGASACAGDCGSQENALTSCVALYCLANPTNADCTVLSASF
;
A
#
# COMPACT_ATOMS: atom_id res chain seq x y z
N MET A 1 31.08 41.30 -29.49
CA MET A 1 29.87 40.70 -30.08
C MET A 1 29.72 39.28 -29.53
N ARG A 2 28.65 39.06 -28.77
CA ARG A 2 27.92 37.81 -28.45
C ARG A 2 28.70 36.58 -27.95
N ASN A 3 28.56 36.38 -26.63
CA ASN A 3 28.44 35.08 -25.96
C ASN A 3 27.35 34.21 -26.63
N ALA A 4 27.52 32.89 -26.64
CA ALA A 4 26.60 31.93 -25.98
C ALA A 4 26.92 30.47 -26.33
N THR A 5 27.48 29.78 -25.34
CA THR A 5 27.42 28.34 -25.08
C THR A 5 26.00 27.79 -25.22
N PHE A 6 25.81 26.66 -25.91
CA PHE A 6 24.58 25.85 -25.80
C PHE A 6 24.92 24.50 -25.17
N LEU A 7 24.88 24.49 -23.84
CA LEU A 7 24.74 23.30 -23.00
C LEU A 7 23.29 22.81 -23.11
N VAL A 8 23.09 21.57 -23.55
CA VAL A 8 21.80 20.89 -23.48
C VAL A 8 21.58 20.47 -22.03
N ILE A 9 20.76 21.24 -21.32
CA ILE A 9 20.35 21.01 -19.93
C ILE A 9 18.93 20.42 -19.94
N VAL A 10 18.83 19.19 -19.44
CA VAL A 10 17.84 18.64 -18.49
C VAL A 10 16.37 19.00 -18.70
N ALA A 11 15.56 17.96 -18.88
CA ALA A 11 14.23 17.89 -18.29
C ALA A 11 14.05 16.51 -17.64
N LEU A 12 14.66 16.33 -16.47
CA LEU A 12 14.23 15.30 -15.53
C LEU A 12 12.90 15.82 -14.97
N VAL A 13 11.79 15.21 -15.37
CA VAL A 13 10.50 15.50 -14.76
C VAL A 13 10.55 14.95 -13.34
N THR A 14 10.95 15.80 -12.40
CA THR A 14 10.68 15.59 -10.98
C THR A 14 9.17 15.66 -10.82
N ALA A 15 8.54 14.49 -10.82
CA ALA A 15 7.22 14.34 -10.23
C ALA A 15 7.37 14.65 -8.74
N THR A 16 7.14 15.91 -8.39
CA THR A 16 6.76 16.29 -7.04
C THR A 16 5.36 15.72 -6.79
N ALA A 17 5.29 14.44 -6.43
CA ALA A 17 4.13 13.93 -5.71
C ALA A 17 4.19 14.59 -4.34
N GLY A 18 3.24 15.49 -4.09
CA GLY A 18 3.10 16.22 -2.84
C GLY A 18 2.99 15.26 -1.66
N CYS A 19 3.63 15.65 -0.57
CA CYS A 19 3.43 15.12 0.75
C CYS A 19 1.98 15.43 1.19
N ASP A 20 1.15 14.40 1.40
CA ASP A 20 -0.03 14.43 2.27
C ASP A 20 -0.02 13.15 3.12
N ASP A 21 0.87 13.24 4.12
CA ASP A 21 1.17 12.33 5.21
C ASP A 21 -0.03 12.30 6.20
N ASP A 22 -1.15 11.73 5.78
CA ASP A 22 -2.35 11.43 6.61
C ASP A 22 -3.38 10.55 5.83
N THR A 23 -3.18 10.36 4.52
CA THR A 23 -4.13 9.69 3.62
C THR A 23 -3.97 8.16 3.56
N SER A 24 -2.86 7.60 4.04
CA SER A 24 -2.54 6.17 3.82
C SER A 24 -3.39 5.21 4.65
N THR A 25 -3.69 5.52 5.91
CA THR A 25 -4.53 4.66 6.75
C THR A 25 -6.02 4.89 6.49
N ALA A 26 -6.46 6.15 6.39
CA ALA A 26 -7.86 6.46 6.08
C ALA A 26 -8.27 5.92 4.70
N GLY A 27 -7.43 6.13 3.68
CA GLY A 27 -7.64 5.55 2.35
C GLY A 27 -7.59 4.02 2.34
N CYS A 28 -6.71 3.41 3.13
CA CYS A 28 -6.69 1.95 3.32
C CYS A 28 -8.00 1.43 3.91
N ILE A 29 -8.54 2.10 4.93
CA ILE A 29 -9.78 1.68 5.60
C ILE A 29 -10.95 1.71 4.63
N ASP A 30 -11.10 2.78 3.86
CA ASP A 30 -12.19 2.92 2.90
C ASP A 30 -12.09 1.88 1.78
N LEU A 31 -10.89 1.69 1.19
CA LEU A 31 -10.65 0.68 0.16
C LEU A 31 -10.87 -0.75 0.68
N CYS A 32 -10.42 -1.05 1.90
CA CYS A 32 -10.63 -2.36 2.54
C CYS A 32 -12.12 -2.63 2.75
N ARG A 33 -12.86 -1.65 3.29
CA ARG A 33 -14.32 -1.80 3.52
C ARG A 33 -15.06 -2.01 2.22
N GLU A 34 -14.71 -1.25 1.20
CA GLU A 34 -15.31 -1.38 -0.12
C GLU A 34 -14.99 -2.74 -0.76
N ALA A 35 -13.74 -3.19 -0.67
CA ALA A 35 -13.33 -4.48 -1.19
C ALA A 35 -14.01 -5.65 -0.45
N GLN A 36 -14.15 -5.57 0.88
CA GLN A 36 -14.89 -6.54 1.68
C GLN A 36 -16.38 -6.54 1.33
N ALA A 37 -17.00 -5.36 1.20
CA ALA A 37 -18.40 -5.23 0.81
C ALA A 37 -18.67 -5.79 -0.59
N GLY A 38 -17.72 -5.64 -1.51
CA GLY A 38 -17.76 -6.23 -2.85
C GLY A 38 -17.26 -7.67 -2.94
N SER A 39 -16.80 -8.27 -1.84
CA SER A 39 -16.23 -9.63 -1.78
C SER A 39 -15.11 -9.88 -2.80
N CYS A 40 -14.28 -8.87 -3.05
CA CYS A 40 -13.19 -8.92 -4.04
C CYS A 40 -11.78 -8.92 -3.43
N THR A 41 -11.70 -9.13 -2.11
CA THR A 41 -10.45 -9.30 -1.35
C THR A 41 -10.54 -10.53 -0.47
N ALA A 42 -9.43 -11.20 -0.21
CA ALA A 42 -9.33 -12.21 0.84
C ALA A 42 -9.11 -11.58 2.23
N ILE A 43 -8.81 -10.28 2.32
CA ILE A 43 -8.59 -9.57 3.58
C ILE A 43 -9.93 -9.36 4.28
N THR A 44 -10.11 -10.00 5.43
CA THR A 44 -11.35 -9.96 6.21
C THR A 44 -11.13 -9.39 7.61
N GLY A 45 -12.22 -9.14 8.34
CA GLY A 45 -12.17 -8.62 9.70
C GLY A 45 -12.21 -7.10 9.77
N ASP A 46 -11.64 -6.53 10.84
CA ASP A 46 -11.71 -5.09 11.09
C ASP A 46 -10.68 -4.33 10.23
N CYS A 47 -11.16 -3.64 9.20
CA CYS A 47 -10.31 -2.83 8.31
C CYS A 47 -9.51 -1.74 9.04
N SER A 48 -10.02 -1.18 10.14
CA SER A 48 -9.28 -0.20 10.92
C SER A 48 -8.10 -0.86 11.63
N ALA A 49 -8.33 -2.00 12.27
CA ALA A 49 -7.27 -2.76 12.93
C ALA A 49 -6.23 -3.25 11.91
N PHE A 50 -6.68 -3.80 10.77
CA PHE A 50 -5.81 -4.24 9.69
C PHE A 50 -4.92 -3.10 9.17
N CYS A 51 -5.51 -1.95 8.80
CA CYS A 51 -4.76 -0.85 8.23
C CYS A 51 -3.80 -0.21 9.24
N HIS A 52 -4.15 -0.13 10.52
CA HIS A 52 -3.23 0.32 11.56
C HIS A 52 -2.07 -0.66 11.78
N ALA A 53 -2.36 -1.95 11.86
CA ALA A 53 -1.33 -2.97 12.01
C ALA A 53 -0.39 -2.98 10.79
N LEU A 54 -0.94 -2.81 9.58
CA LEU A 54 -0.17 -2.73 8.36
C LEU A 54 0.77 -1.51 8.36
N ASP A 55 0.28 -0.36 8.83
CA ASP A 55 1.09 0.86 8.98
C ASP A 55 2.23 0.69 9.99
N GLY A 56 1.97 -0.03 11.09
CA GLY A 56 2.96 -0.38 12.09
C GLY A 56 4.08 -1.31 11.58
N VAL A 57 3.77 -2.22 10.65
CA VAL A 57 4.75 -3.19 10.14
C VAL A 57 5.40 -2.81 8.82
N GLN A 58 4.80 -1.96 7.98
CA GLN A 58 5.27 -1.72 6.60
C GLN A 58 6.72 -1.21 6.51
N GLY A 59 7.12 -0.32 7.43
CA GLY A 59 8.48 0.20 7.52
C GLY A 59 9.48 -0.88 7.92
N PRO A 60 9.33 -1.52 9.09
CA PRO A 60 10.27 -2.55 9.54
C PRO A 60 10.24 -3.85 8.73
N SER A 61 9.13 -4.16 8.04
CA SER A 61 9.02 -5.31 7.14
C SER A 61 9.60 -5.07 5.76
N GLY A 62 9.74 -3.81 5.34
CA GLY A 62 10.10 -3.45 3.98
C GLY A 62 8.95 -3.64 2.98
N CYS A 63 7.74 -3.97 3.43
CA CYS A 63 6.58 -4.26 2.57
C CYS A 63 5.81 -3.01 2.09
N ALA A 64 6.46 -1.84 2.08
CA ALA A 64 5.83 -0.59 1.71
C ALA A 64 5.42 -0.58 0.23
N ASP A 65 6.27 -1.13 -0.64
CA ASP A 65 6.02 -1.20 -2.08
C ASP A 65 4.82 -2.12 -2.40
N GLU A 66 4.73 -3.27 -1.72
CA GLU A 66 3.60 -4.19 -1.87
C GLU A 66 2.29 -3.58 -1.37
N ARG A 67 2.34 -2.80 -0.28
CA ARG A 67 1.18 -2.05 0.22
C ARG A 67 0.70 -1.05 -0.81
N GLU A 68 1.60 -0.23 -1.33
CA GLU A 68 1.29 0.78 -2.34
C GLU A 68 0.78 0.15 -3.63
N ALA A 69 1.35 -0.98 -4.05
CA ALA A 69 0.88 -1.73 -5.21
C ALA A 69 -0.55 -2.25 -5.02
N TYR A 70 -0.87 -2.79 -3.84
CA TYR A 70 -2.20 -3.30 -3.52
C TYR A 70 -3.24 -2.17 -3.44
N GLN A 71 -2.96 -1.13 -2.63
CA GLN A 71 -3.85 0.03 -2.52
C GLN A 71 -4.04 0.75 -3.86
N GLY A 72 -2.95 0.90 -4.61
CA GLY A 72 -2.99 1.44 -5.96
C GLY A 72 -3.81 0.59 -6.94
N CYS A 73 -3.85 -0.73 -6.76
CA CYS A 73 -4.71 -1.61 -7.54
C CYS A 73 -6.20 -1.40 -7.20
N LEU A 74 -6.55 -1.38 -5.92
CA LEU A 74 -7.93 -1.12 -5.49
C LEU A 74 -8.42 0.26 -5.97
N ASN A 75 -7.55 1.26 -5.99
CA ASN A 75 -7.90 2.63 -6.38
C ASN A 75 -7.90 2.90 -7.91
N ARG A 76 -7.72 1.88 -8.77
CA ARG A 76 -7.58 2.08 -10.24
C ARG A 76 -8.89 2.32 -11.00
N GLY A 77 -10.04 2.06 -10.38
CA GLY A 77 -11.32 2.13 -11.08
C GLY A 77 -12.38 2.92 -10.32
N ALA A 78 -13.63 2.76 -10.77
CA ALA A 78 -14.77 3.39 -10.11
C ALA A 78 -15.09 2.76 -8.74
N SER A 79 -14.53 1.59 -8.46
CA SER A 79 -14.65 0.88 -7.20
C SER A 79 -13.41 0.05 -6.89
N ALA A 80 -13.24 -0.33 -5.61
CA ALA A 80 -12.17 -1.21 -5.13
C ALA A 80 -12.14 -2.57 -5.85
N CYS A 81 -13.30 -3.01 -6.36
CA CYS A 81 -13.46 -4.27 -7.10
C CYS A 81 -13.40 -4.11 -8.63
N ALA A 82 -13.04 -2.94 -9.14
CA ALA A 82 -13.00 -2.70 -10.57
C ALA A 82 -11.84 -3.43 -11.29
N GLY A 83 -10.82 -3.88 -10.55
CA GLY A 83 -9.67 -4.63 -11.06
C GLY A 83 -9.46 -5.96 -10.33
N ASP A 84 -8.69 -6.85 -10.96
CA ASP A 84 -8.17 -8.05 -10.30
C ASP A 84 -6.88 -7.69 -9.54
N CYS A 85 -6.99 -7.58 -8.21
CA CYS A 85 -5.90 -7.20 -7.32
C CYS A 85 -5.30 -8.38 -6.56
N GLY A 86 -5.65 -9.62 -6.92
CA GLY A 86 -5.24 -10.82 -6.18
C GLY A 86 -3.72 -11.03 -6.20
N SER A 87 -3.02 -10.61 -7.25
CA SER A 87 -1.55 -10.71 -7.33
C SER A 87 -0.86 -9.76 -6.34
N GLN A 88 -1.34 -8.52 -6.25
CA GLN A 88 -0.82 -7.51 -5.34
C GLN A 88 -1.17 -7.85 -3.90
N GLU A 89 -2.38 -8.35 -3.66
CA GLU A 89 -2.81 -8.87 -2.37
C GLU A 89 -1.89 -10.00 -1.89
N ASN A 90 -1.65 -11.00 -2.75
CA ASN A 90 -0.78 -12.12 -2.42
C ASN A 90 0.68 -11.69 -2.16
N ALA A 91 1.19 -10.71 -2.90
CA ALA A 91 2.51 -10.14 -2.67
C ALA A 91 2.59 -9.47 -1.28
N LEU A 92 1.61 -8.64 -0.94
CA LEU A 92 1.51 -7.98 0.35
C LEU A 92 1.41 -9.00 1.50
N THR A 93 0.49 -9.95 1.40
CA THR A 93 0.31 -11.02 2.38
C THR A 93 1.59 -11.81 2.58
N SER A 94 2.27 -12.19 1.49
CA SER A 94 3.53 -12.95 1.56
C SER A 94 4.63 -12.15 2.24
N CYS A 95 4.77 -10.87 1.91
CA CYS A 95 5.79 -10.00 2.51
C CYS A 95 5.56 -9.82 4.02
N VAL A 96 4.33 -9.48 4.41
CA VAL A 96 3.95 -9.31 5.82
C VAL A 96 4.06 -10.61 6.60
N ALA A 97 3.66 -11.75 6.01
CA ALA A 97 3.77 -13.06 6.64
C ALA A 97 5.23 -13.42 6.99
N LEU A 98 6.19 -13.11 6.10
CA LEU A 98 7.61 -13.32 6.39
C LEU A 98 8.08 -12.48 7.58
N TYR A 99 7.70 -11.21 7.65
CA TYR A 99 8.02 -10.35 8.78
C TYR A 99 7.40 -10.86 10.08
N CYS A 100 6.13 -11.28 10.04
CA CYS A 100 5.41 -11.77 11.21
C CYS A 100 5.88 -13.13 11.71
N LEU A 101 6.37 -13.99 10.80
CA LEU A 101 7.06 -15.22 11.19
C LEU A 101 8.35 -14.93 11.96
N ALA A 102 9.07 -13.87 11.59
CA ALA A 102 10.28 -13.44 12.27
C ALA A 102 10.00 -12.64 13.58
N ASN A 103 8.80 -12.06 13.72
CA ASN A 103 8.41 -11.20 14.84
C ASN A 103 7.09 -11.67 15.50
N PRO A 104 7.02 -12.92 16.01
CA PRO A 104 5.77 -13.52 16.47
C PRO A 104 5.16 -12.85 17.72
N THR A 105 5.94 -12.04 18.44
CA THR A 105 5.47 -11.29 19.62
C THR A 105 4.97 -9.89 19.27
N ASN A 106 5.05 -9.47 18.01
CA ASN A 106 4.50 -8.19 17.57
C ASN A 106 2.96 -8.26 17.56
N ALA A 107 2.32 -7.34 18.28
CA ALA A 107 0.86 -7.27 18.37
C ALA A 107 0.20 -7.05 16.99
N ASP A 108 0.82 -6.24 16.13
CA ASP A 108 0.34 -5.96 14.78
C ASP A 108 0.31 -7.24 13.93
N CYS A 109 1.28 -8.12 14.13
CA CYS A 109 1.34 -9.41 13.44
C CYS A 109 0.20 -10.35 13.83
N THR A 110 -0.32 -10.25 15.05
CA THR A 110 -1.50 -11.01 15.47
C THR A 110 -2.73 -10.55 14.69
N VAL A 111 -2.91 -9.23 14.55
CA VAL A 111 -4.01 -8.64 13.78
C VAL A 111 -3.92 -9.01 12.30
N LEU A 112 -2.74 -8.85 11.70
CA LEU A 112 -2.50 -9.14 10.28
C LEU A 112 -2.72 -10.62 9.97
N SER A 113 -2.19 -11.52 10.80
CA SER A 113 -2.38 -12.97 10.62
C SER A 113 -3.85 -13.43 10.72
N ALA A 114 -4.68 -12.69 11.45
CA ALA A 114 -6.11 -12.96 11.57
C ALA A 114 -6.95 -12.32 10.44
N SER A 115 -6.34 -11.40 9.67
CA SER A 115 -7.00 -10.68 8.59
C SER A 115 -6.86 -11.39 7.24
N PHE A 116 -5.84 -12.24 7.07
CA PHE A 116 -5.56 -13.02 5.85
C PHE A 116 -6.16 -14.43 5.88
#